data_AF-A0A1J5FI83-F1
#
_entry.id   AF-A0A1J5FI83-F1
#
_cell.length_a   1.000
_cell.length_b   1.000
_cell.length_c   1.000
_cell.angle_alpha   90.00
_cell.angle_beta   90.00
_cell.angle_gamma   90.00
#
_symmetry.space_group_name_H-M   'P 1'
#
loop_
_entity.id
_entity.type
_entity.pdbx_description
1 polymer ?
#
loop_
_entity_poly.entity_id
_entity_poly.type
_entity_poly.pdbx_seq_one_letter_code
_entity_poly.pdbx_strand_id
1 'polypeptide(L)'
;MKKTIVFLCFALFLVGCEKQEDEQKVLTENPNNISISQNTEIKTAPEENIEIRIPTALCKTCEKTLNSALSKVEGVITQDVDIYNKIVNIKYLSSVTSPGKIREAISKAGYDADEIKRNERAYQNLPECCKDDE
;
A
#
# COMPACT_ATOMS: atom_id res chain seq x y z
N MET A 1 -32.84 48.50 -30.92
CA MET A 1 -31.92 47.35 -30.97
C MET A 1 -31.85 46.73 -29.58
N LYS A 2 -32.26 45.46 -29.49
CA LYS A 2 -32.03 44.43 -28.46
C LYS A 2 -31.99 44.87 -26.98
N LYS A 3 -33.12 44.65 -26.26
CA LYS A 3 -33.13 44.47 -24.80
C LYS A 3 -33.58 43.05 -24.49
N THR A 4 -32.67 42.24 -23.98
CA THR A 4 -32.91 40.84 -23.59
C THR A 4 -33.51 40.81 -22.18
N ILE A 5 -34.66 40.17 -22.06
CA ILE A 5 -35.34 39.77 -20.81
C ILE A 5 -35.36 38.24 -20.79
N VAL A 6 -34.74 37.64 -19.78
CA VAL A 6 -34.99 36.32 -19.14
C VAL A 6 -34.13 36.40 -17.85
N PHE A 7 -34.59 36.70 -16.63
CA PHE A 7 -35.60 36.09 -15.75
C PHE A 7 -35.55 34.56 -15.71
N LEU A 8 -34.86 33.96 -14.73
CA LEU A 8 -35.52 33.10 -13.73
C LEU A 8 -34.57 32.54 -12.66
N CYS A 9 -35.04 32.67 -11.42
CA CYS A 9 -34.82 31.75 -10.29
C CYS A 9 -33.44 31.71 -9.60
N PHE A 10 -33.19 32.81 -8.90
CA PHE A 10 -32.72 32.82 -7.52
C PHE A 10 -33.68 32.00 -6.62
N ALA A 11 -33.18 30.95 -5.96
CA ALA A 11 -33.81 30.35 -4.77
C ALA A 11 -32.65 29.82 -3.89
N LEU A 12 -32.22 30.61 -2.90
CA LEU A 12 -32.51 30.40 -1.47
C LEU A 12 -32.00 29.04 -0.96
N PHE A 13 -30.76 28.97 -0.50
CA PHE A 13 -30.40 29.13 0.93
C PHE A 13 -31.38 28.41 1.87
N LEU A 14 -31.06 27.17 2.23
CA LEU A 14 -31.40 26.62 3.54
C LEU A 14 -30.16 26.00 4.18
N VAL A 15 -29.92 26.53 5.37
CA VAL A 15 -28.95 26.20 6.41
C VAL A 15 -29.15 24.77 6.93
N GLY A 16 -28.08 24.11 7.35
CA GLY A 16 -28.19 23.02 8.33
C GLY A 16 -26.98 22.09 8.38
N CYS A 17 -26.28 22.09 9.52
CA CYS A 17 -25.22 21.17 9.94
C CYS A 17 -25.57 19.68 9.75
N GLU A 18 -24.57 18.80 9.56
CA GLU A 18 -24.31 17.68 10.48
C GLU A 18 -22.93 17.04 10.18
N LYS A 19 -22.31 16.51 11.22
CA LYS A 19 -20.96 15.93 11.29
C LYS A 19 -20.94 14.45 10.85
N GLN A 20 -19.79 14.08 10.29
CA GLN A 20 -18.93 12.90 10.57
C GLN A 20 -19.50 11.77 11.45
N GLU A 21 -19.44 10.53 10.95
CA GLU A 21 -18.92 9.28 11.58
C GLU A 21 -19.48 8.04 10.84
N ASP A 22 -18.73 7.50 9.87
CA ASP A 22 -19.05 6.22 9.23
C ASP A 22 -18.49 5.05 10.07
N GLU A 23 -19.34 4.53 10.95
CA GLU A 23 -19.20 3.23 11.60
C GLU A 23 -19.96 2.19 10.77
N GLN A 24 -19.25 1.28 10.09
CA GLN A 24 -19.87 0.30 9.20
C GLN A 24 -20.36 -0.93 9.98
N LYS A 25 -21.64 -0.92 10.38
CA LYS A 25 -22.36 -2.07 10.92
C LYS A 25 -23.13 -2.81 9.82
N VAL A 26 -22.66 -4.01 9.49
CA VAL A 26 -23.28 -4.96 8.55
C VAL A 26 -24.45 -5.68 9.22
N LEU A 27 -25.61 -5.71 8.57
CA LEU A 27 -26.75 -6.67 8.61
C LEU A 27 -27.83 -5.99 7.72
N THR A 28 -28.32 -6.53 6.59
CA THR A 28 -29.17 -7.72 6.47
C THR A 28 -29.45 -8.08 4.98
N GLU A 29 -29.36 -9.37 4.65
CA GLU A 29 -30.36 -10.24 3.98
C GLU A 29 -31.01 -9.88 2.60
N ASN A 30 -30.84 -10.84 1.67
CA ASN A 30 -31.22 -11.04 0.23
C ASN A 30 -32.67 -11.54 0.02
N PRO A 31 -33.54 -11.13 -0.97
CA PRO A 31 -33.83 -11.76 -2.32
C PRO A 31 -33.32 -11.46 -3.76
N ASN A 32 -32.60 -12.40 -4.40
CA ASN A 32 -32.69 -12.90 -5.79
C ASN A 32 -32.80 -11.95 -7.02
N ASN A 33 -31.73 -11.87 -7.82
CA ASN A 33 -31.63 -12.54 -9.14
C ASN A 33 -30.26 -12.38 -9.84
N ILE A 34 -29.22 -13.09 -9.40
CA ILE A 34 -28.06 -13.32 -10.26
C ILE A 34 -27.79 -14.83 -10.30
N SER A 35 -28.31 -15.50 -11.32
CA SER A 35 -27.97 -16.88 -11.65
C SER A 35 -26.63 -16.90 -12.39
N ILE A 36 -25.54 -16.96 -11.64
CA ILE A 36 -24.24 -17.37 -12.19
C ILE A 36 -23.98 -18.79 -11.69
N SER A 37 -24.50 -19.75 -12.46
CA SER A 37 -24.00 -21.13 -12.45
C SER A 37 -22.71 -21.17 -13.27
N GLN A 38 -21.58 -20.83 -12.66
CA GLN A 38 -20.26 -21.36 -13.01
C GLN A 38 -19.38 -21.35 -11.77
N ASN A 39 -19.38 -22.49 -11.07
CA ASN A 39 -18.27 -23.04 -10.32
C ASN A 39 -16.96 -22.97 -11.13
N THR A 40 -16.34 -21.79 -11.14
CA THR A 40 -14.97 -21.62 -11.58
C THR A 40 -14.11 -21.65 -10.33
N GLU A 41 -13.36 -22.73 -10.14
CA GLU A 41 -12.16 -22.68 -9.29
C GLU A 41 -11.30 -21.55 -9.83
N ILE A 42 -11.38 -20.37 -9.21
CA ILE A 42 -10.39 -19.33 -9.43
C ILE A 42 -9.08 -19.97 -8.94
N LYS A 43 -8.24 -20.41 -9.88
CA LYS A 43 -6.87 -20.80 -9.60
C LYS A 43 -6.14 -19.55 -9.15
N THR A 44 -6.33 -19.15 -7.90
CA THR A 44 -5.57 -18.07 -7.28
C THR A 44 -4.12 -18.53 -7.24
N ALA A 45 -3.22 -17.69 -7.73
CA ALA A 45 -1.79 -17.96 -7.67
C ALA A 45 -1.36 -18.24 -6.21
N PRO A 46 -0.41 -19.15 -5.97
CA PRO A 46 0.00 -19.52 -4.62
C PRO A 46 0.57 -18.30 -3.89
N GLU A 47 0.04 -18.04 -2.70
CA GLU A 47 0.46 -16.96 -1.80
C GLU A 47 1.37 -17.51 -0.71
N GLU A 48 2.45 -16.79 -0.39
CA GLU A 48 3.39 -17.12 0.66
C GLU A 48 3.68 -15.89 1.53
N ASN A 49 4.18 -16.14 2.75
CA ASN A 49 4.59 -15.10 3.68
C ASN A 49 6.08 -15.27 4.01
N ILE A 50 6.78 -14.16 4.11
CA ILE A 50 8.16 -14.11 4.59
C ILE A 50 8.35 -12.94 5.57
N GLU A 51 9.24 -13.17 6.52
CA GLU A 51 9.80 -12.13 7.38
C GLU A 51 11.24 -11.86 6.91
N ILE A 52 11.61 -10.59 6.75
CA ILE A 52 12.96 -10.15 6.39
C ILE A 52 13.46 -9.16 7.42
N ARG A 53 14.68 -9.35 7.93
CA ARG A 53 15.34 -8.42 8.84
C ARG A 53 15.89 -7.21 8.10
N ILE A 54 15.66 -6.03 8.65
CA ILE A 54 16.03 -4.72 8.10
C ILE A 54 16.73 -3.84 9.17
N PRO A 55 17.93 -4.22 9.63
CA PRO A 55 18.58 -3.61 10.79
C PRO A 55 18.86 -2.11 10.63
N THR A 56 18.99 -1.61 9.39
CA THR A 56 19.33 -0.22 9.07
C THR A 56 18.10 0.69 8.96
N ALA A 57 16.88 0.18 9.10
CA ALA A 57 15.66 1.01 9.06
C ALA A 57 15.34 1.57 10.45
N LEU A 58 15.52 2.87 10.66
CA LEU A 58 15.48 3.47 12.02
C LEU A 58 14.21 4.23 12.38
N CYS A 59 13.52 4.83 11.41
CA CYS A 59 12.42 5.75 11.68
C CYS A 59 11.27 5.61 10.68
N LYS A 60 10.16 6.32 10.93
CA LYS A 60 8.97 6.34 10.06
C LYS A 60 9.27 6.79 8.62
N THR A 61 10.33 7.55 8.38
CA THR A 61 10.75 7.93 7.02
C THR A 61 11.37 6.74 6.28
N CYS A 62 12.14 5.91 6.99
CA CYS A 62 12.68 4.66 6.44
C CYS A 62 11.54 3.70 6.06
N GLU A 63 10.56 3.56 6.95
CA GLU A 63 9.34 2.77 6.74
C GLU A 63 8.62 3.15 5.45
N LYS A 64 8.35 4.46 5.24
CA LYS A 64 7.71 4.96 4.03
C LYS A 64 8.50 4.66 2.76
N THR A 65 9.82 4.74 2.84
CA THR A 65 10.71 4.47 1.70
C THR A 65 10.65 2.99 1.32
N LEU A 66 10.74 2.10 2.31
CA LEU A 66 10.59 0.65 2.12
C LEU A 66 9.21 0.29 1.57
N ASN A 67 8.14 0.83 2.12
CA ASN A 67 6.77 0.62 1.63
C ASN A 67 6.62 1.08 0.16
N SER A 68 7.23 2.21 -0.22
CA SER A 68 7.22 2.68 -1.60
C SER A 68 8.05 1.80 -2.53
N ALA A 69 9.15 1.22 -2.06
CA ALA A 69 9.98 0.31 -2.86
C ALA A 69 9.28 -1.04 -3.06
N LEU A 70 8.75 -1.63 -1.98
CA LEU A 70 8.12 -2.96 -1.98
C LEU A 70 6.80 -2.98 -2.76
N SER A 71 6.01 -1.90 -2.71
CA SER A 71 4.77 -1.81 -3.49
C SER A 71 4.99 -1.78 -5.01
N LYS A 72 6.22 -1.55 -5.48
CA LYS A 72 6.61 -1.61 -6.90
C LYS A 72 7.10 -2.99 -7.33
N VAL A 73 7.28 -3.92 -6.39
CA VAL A 73 7.72 -5.28 -6.69
C VAL A 73 6.50 -6.07 -7.15
N GLU A 74 6.52 -6.51 -8.40
CA GLU A 74 5.45 -7.34 -8.96
C GLU A 74 5.27 -8.62 -8.13
N GLY A 75 4.01 -8.95 -7.83
CA GLY A 75 3.66 -10.11 -7.01
C GLY A 75 3.71 -9.88 -5.50
N VAL A 76 4.17 -8.72 -5.00
CA VAL A 76 3.95 -8.34 -3.60
C VAL A 76 2.49 -7.93 -3.41
N ILE A 77 1.84 -8.50 -2.39
CA ILE A 77 0.42 -8.27 -2.07
C ILE A 77 0.30 -7.29 -0.92
N THR A 78 1.03 -7.55 0.18
CA THR A 78 1.08 -6.68 1.35
C THR A 78 2.49 -6.64 1.91
N GLN A 79 2.82 -5.52 2.54
CA GLN A 79 4.06 -5.30 3.26
C GLN A 79 3.74 -4.57 4.57
N ASP A 80 4.26 -5.09 5.67
CA ASP A 80 4.13 -4.51 7.00
C ASP A 80 5.52 -4.35 7.60
N VAL A 81 5.95 -3.09 7.73
CA VAL A 81 7.30 -2.74 8.17
C VAL A 81 7.27 -2.40 9.65
N ASP A 82 7.89 -3.25 10.48
CA ASP A 82 8.05 -3.02 11.90
C ASP A 82 9.45 -2.45 12.20
N ILE A 83 9.49 -1.13 12.37
CA ILE A 83 10.71 -0.39 12.69
C ILE A 83 11.23 -0.70 14.10
N TYR A 84 10.38 -1.12 15.04
CA TYR A 84 10.80 -1.45 16.41
C TYR A 84 11.52 -2.80 16.44
N ASN A 85 10.93 -3.80 15.78
CA ASN A 85 11.51 -5.15 15.70
C ASN A 85 12.55 -5.31 14.57
N LYS A 86 12.72 -4.28 13.72
CA LYS A 86 13.64 -4.29 12.56
C LYS A 86 13.34 -5.42 11.59
N ILE A 87 12.06 -5.65 11.33
CA ILE A 87 11.58 -6.68 10.39
C ILE A 87 10.56 -6.09 9.42
N VAL A 88 10.40 -6.74 8.28
CA VAL A 88 9.28 -6.52 7.37
C VAL A 88 8.60 -7.85 7.07
N ASN A 89 7.29 -7.90 7.28
CA ASN A 89 6.45 -9.04 6.95
C ASN A 89 5.83 -8.81 5.57
N ILE A 90 6.01 -9.75 4.66
CA ILE A 90 5.61 -9.60 3.26
C ILE A 90 4.80 -10.81 2.84
N LYS A 91 3.62 -10.54 2.28
CA LYS A 91 2.80 -11.53 1.59
C LYS A 91 2.99 -11.36 0.09
N TYR A 92 3.31 -12.43 -0.63
CA TYR A 92 3.59 -12.37 -2.07
C TYR A 92 3.10 -13.60 -2.82
N LEU A 93 2.97 -13.47 -4.14
CA LEU A 93 2.68 -14.56 -5.07
C LEU A 93 3.99 -15.27 -5.45
N SER A 94 4.17 -16.52 -5.00
CA SER A 94 5.40 -17.27 -5.24
C SER A 94 5.57 -17.73 -6.69
N SER A 95 4.51 -17.64 -7.49
CA SER A 95 4.56 -17.81 -8.95
C SER A 95 5.14 -16.60 -9.71
N VAL A 96 5.21 -15.42 -9.08
CA VAL A 96 5.60 -14.15 -9.72
C VAL A 96 6.95 -13.65 -9.18
N THR A 97 7.12 -13.70 -7.86
CA THR A 97 8.33 -13.22 -7.19
C THR A 97 8.86 -14.24 -6.19
N SER A 98 10.04 -13.97 -5.63
CA SER A 98 10.71 -14.85 -4.69
C SER A 98 11.32 -14.04 -3.54
N PRO A 99 11.61 -14.68 -2.39
CA PRO A 99 12.24 -14.01 -1.26
C PRO A 99 13.54 -13.30 -1.63
N GLY A 100 14.34 -13.91 -2.52
CA GLY A 100 15.59 -13.31 -3.01
C GLY A 100 15.36 -12.00 -3.79
N LYS A 101 14.37 -11.97 -4.69
CA LYS A 101 14.00 -10.75 -5.44
C LYS A 101 13.51 -9.64 -4.51
N ILE A 102 12.77 -10.01 -3.46
CA ILE A 102 12.25 -9.07 -2.46
C ILE A 102 13.40 -8.47 -1.64
N ARG A 103 14.34 -9.30 -1.16
CA ARG A 103 15.56 -8.80 -0.48
C ARG A 103 16.39 -7.90 -1.37
N GLU A 104 16.54 -8.26 -2.65
CA GLU A 104 17.24 -7.43 -3.62
C GLU A 104 16.54 -6.07 -3.83
N ALA A 105 15.21 -6.03 -3.82
CA ALA A 105 14.45 -4.79 -3.89
C ALA A 105 14.69 -3.88 -2.67
N ILE A 106 14.77 -4.48 -1.47
CA ILE A 106 15.11 -3.75 -0.23
C ILE A 106 16.56 -3.21 -0.31
N SER A 107 17.50 -4.05 -0.77
CA SER A 107 18.89 -3.63 -1.01
C SER A 107 18.99 -2.47 -2.00
N LYS A 108 18.24 -2.53 -3.11
CA LYS A 108 18.14 -1.45 -4.10
C LYS A 108 17.44 -0.19 -3.58
N ALA A 109 16.68 -0.29 -2.49
CA ALA A 109 16.13 0.86 -1.77
C ALA A 109 17.14 1.49 -0.79
N GLY A 110 18.33 0.88 -0.61
CA GLY A 110 19.40 1.40 0.24
C GLY A 110 19.42 0.82 1.66
N TYR A 111 18.73 -0.30 1.91
CA TYR A 111 18.67 -0.92 3.23
C TYR A 111 19.21 -2.36 3.22
N ASP A 112 19.77 -2.81 4.34
CA ASP A 112 20.18 -4.21 4.49
C ASP A 112 18.93 -5.11 4.62
N ALA A 113 19.00 -6.33 4.07
CA ALA A 113 17.90 -7.28 4.03
C ALA A 113 18.40 -8.71 4.32
N ASP A 114 18.22 -9.19 5.55
CA ASP A 114 18.84 -10.42 6.07
C ASP A 114 20.36 -10.46 5.76
N GLU A 115 20.82 -11.47 5.01
CA GLU A 115 22.21 -11.61 4.55
C GLU A 115 22.59 -10.68 3.38
N ILE A 116 21.63 -10.01 2.75
CA ILE A 116 21.90 -9.14 1.59
C ILE A 116 22.20 -7.72 2.06
N LYS A 117 23.41 -7.25 1.76
CA LYS A 117 23.82 -5.86 2.03
C LYS A 117 23.14 -4.87 1.10
N ARG A 118 22.92 -3.66 1.62
CA ARG A 118 22.36 -2.53 0.88
C ARG A 118 23.18 -2.20 -0.36
N ASN A 119 22.50 -1.73 -1.40
CA ASN A 119 23.16 -1.14 -2.55
C ASN A 119 23.74 0.22 -2.15
N GLU A 120 25.06 0.34 -2.22
CA GLU A 120 25.76 1.54 -1.76
C GLU A 120 25.31 2.80 -2.50
N ARG A 121 25.10 2.72 -3.81
CA ARG A 121 24.62 3.88 -4.59
C ARG A 121 23.22 4.31 -4.16
N ALA A 122 22.34 3.36 -3.88
CA ALA A 122 21.00 3.68 -3.39
C ALA A 122 21.06 4.34 -2.00
N TYR A 123 21.87 3.79 -1.10
CA TYR A 123 22.10 4.33 0.24
C TYR A 123 22.62 5.78 0.20
N GLN A 124 23.59 6.07 -0.67
CA GLN A 124 24.11 7.44 -0.83
C GLN A 124 23.07 8.46 -1.34
N ASN A 125 22.01 8.00 -2.00
CA ASN A 125 20.91 8.84 -2.47
C ASN A 125 19.75 8.94 -1.48
N LEU A 126 19.81 8.25 -0.34
CA LEU A 126 18.81 8.41 0.71
C LEU A 126 18.90 9.82 1.32
N PRO A 127 17.80 10.33 1.91
CA PRO A 127 17.87 11.52 2.74
C PRO A 127 18.91 11.35 3.85
N GLU A 128 19.56 12.45 4.25
CA GLU A 128 20.59 12.42 5.29
C GLU A 128 20.12 11.75 6.60
N CYS A 129 18.85 11.91 6.97
CA CYS A 129 18.28 11.27 8.18
C CYS A 129 18.12 9.74 8.09
N CYS A 130 18.27 9.16 6.90
CA CYS A 130 18.17 7.73 6.63
C CYS A 130 19.55 7.11 6.37
N LYS A 131 20.62 7.89 6.48
CA LYS A 131 22.00 7.39 6.42
C LYS A 131 22.49 7.21 7.84
N ASP A 132 22.87 5.98 8.17
CA ASP A 132 23.51 5.67 9.46
C ASP A 132 24.93 6.27 9.48
N ASP A 133 25.32 6.93 10.58
CA ASP A 133 26.72 7.23 10.86
C ASP A 133 27.36 5.89 11.30
N GLU A 134 27.99 5.18 10.36
CA GLU A 134 28.56 3.84 10.55
C GLU A 134 29.48 3.69 11.79
#